data_AF-A0A2G5HAI6-F1
#
_entry.id   AF-A0A2G5HAI6-F1
#
_cell.length_a   1.000
_cell.length_b   1.000
_cell.length_c   1.000
_cell.angle_alpha   90.00
_cell.angle_beta   90.00
_cell.angle_gamma   90.00
#
_symmetry.space_group_name_H-M   'P 1'
#
loop_
_entity.id
_entity.type
_entity.pdbx_description
1 polymer ?
#
loop_
_entity_poly.entity_id
_entity_poly.type
_entity_poly.pdbx_seq_one_letter_code
_entity_poly.pdbx_strand_id
1 'polypeptide(L)'
;MASLGLTPFKAAVAFEIMANLISLPSLLINPDHGLSFLVRGPAQITPATRTLAQWFGGLVAGLTVPLVLSYASPAPGPAGDAQRGFRRATYLALAGPEVAFVAIMGGAWLKGADVGMTETALLGGAINMTAFLVLRSVFLFWKPHLLEERDDKKTA
;
A
#
# COMPACT_ATOMS: atom_id res chain seq x y z
N MET A 1 -20.41 11.44 2.93
CA MET A 1 -20.68 10.97 4.31
C MET A 1 -20.01 9.62 4.47
N ALA A 2 -19.07 9.44 5.40
CA ALA A 2 -18.51 8.12 5.69
C ALA A 2 -19.56 7.34 6.51
N SER A 3 -20.19 6.33 5.91
CA SER A 3 -21.31 5.56 6.49
C SER A 3 -20.91 4.66 7.68
N LEU A 4 -19.63 4.64 8.05
CA LEU A 4 -19.05 3.79 9.10
C LEU A 4 -18.59 4.57 10.33
N GLY A 5 -18.81 5.89 10.40
CA GLY A 5 -18.34 6.73 11.51
C GLY A 5 -16.82 6.86 11.63
N LEU A 6 -16.08 6.46 10.60
CA LEU A 6 -14.62 6.58 10.52
C LEU A 6 -14.24 7.93 9.92
N THR A 7 -13.15 8.52 10.42
CA THR A 7 -12.49 9.65 9.75
C THR A 7 -12.00 9.23 8.36
N PRO A 8 -11.89 10.15 7.39
CA PRO A 8 -11.40 9.85 6.06
C PRO A 8 -10.03 9.14 6.07
N PHE A 9 -9.13 9.55 6.97
CA PHE A 9 -7.83 8.91 7.14
C PHE A 9 -7.94 7.47 7.62
N LYS A 10 -8.78 7.19 8.63
CA LYS A 10 -8.99 5.81 9.10
C LYS A 10 -9.61 4.91 8.05
N ALA A 11 -10.57 5.42 7.28
CA ALA A 11 -11.16 4.66 6.18
C ALA A 11 -10.10 4.31 5.12
N ALA A 12 -9.24 5.26 4.76
CA ALA A 12 -8.12 5.06 3.85
C ALA A 12 -7.11 4.03 4.39
N VAL A 13 -6.63 4.20 5.61
CA VAL A 13 -5.68 3.27 6.26
C VAL A 13 -6.28 1.87 6.40
N ALA A 14 -7.56 1.74 6.75
CA ALA A 14 -8.22 0.44 6.83
C ALA A 14 -8.28 -0.25 5.46
N PHE A 15 -8.58 0.50 4.39
CA PHE A 15 -8.54 -0.02 3.03
C PHE A 15 -7.13 -0.49 2.64
N GLU A 16 -6.09 0.30 2.94
CA GLU A 16 -4.69 -0.05 2.68
C GLU A 16 -4.27 -1.33 3.42
N ILE A 17 -4.59 -1.44 4.71
CA ILE A 17 -4.31 -2.63 5.51
C ILE A 17 -5.00 -3.85 4.92
N MET A 18 -6.29 -3.73 4.59
CA MET A 18 -7.05 -4.85 4.02
C MET A 18 -6.51 -5.27 2.65
N ALA A 19 -6.16 -4.32 1.79
CA ALA A 19 -5.55 -4.61 0.49
C ALA A 19 -4.25 -5.40 0.65
N ASN A 20 -3.39 -5.00 1.59
CA ASN A 20 -2.16 -5.73 1.89
C ASN A 20 -2.46 -7.14 2.41
N LEU A 21 -3.33 -7.28 3.42
CA LEU A 21 -3.66 -8.57 4.03
C LEU A 21 -4.27 -9.57 3.05
N ILE A 22 -5.13 -9.12 2.13
CA ILE A 22 -5.73 -9.98 1.10
C ILE A 22 -4.68 -10.48 0.11
N SER A 23 -3.62 -9.70 -0.15
CA SER A 23 -2.54 -10.12 -1.06
C SER A 23 -1.61 -11.17 -0.44
N LEU A 24 -1.41 -11.15 0.88
CA LEU A 24 -0.40 -11.98 1.57
C LEU A 24 -0.53 -13.49 1.33
N PRO A 25 -1.72 -14.12 1.36
CA PRO A 25 -1.84 -15.55 1.09
C PRO A 25 -1.26 -15.96 -0.27
N SER A 26 -1.52 -15.17 -1.31
CA SER A 26 -1.02 -15.42 -2.67
C SER A 26 0.47 -15.14 -2.85
N LEU A 27 1.10 -14.39 -1.93
CA LEU A 27 2.53 -14.06 -1.99
C LEU A 27 3.37 -15.00 -1.10
N LEU A 28 2.86 -15.33 0.09
CA LEU A 28 3.59 -16.09 1.10
C LEU A 28 3.31 -17.59 1.06
N ILE A 29 2.03 -17.96 0.98
CA ILE A 29 1.57 -19.36 1.17
C ILE A 29 1.47 -20.08 -0.17
N ASN A 30 0.89 -19.43 -1.17
CA ASN A 30 0.73 -19.99 -2.52
C ASN A 30 1.26 -19.03 -3.59
N PRO A 31 2.60 -18.84 -3.68
CA PRO A 31 3.23 -17.92 -4.63
C PRO A 31 2.93 -18.30 -6.09
N ASP A 32 2.71 -19.59 -6.40
CA ASP A 32 2.40 -20.05 -7.75
C ASP A 32 1.08 -19.45 -8.25
N HIS A 33 0.08 -19.38 -7.37
CA HIS A 33 -1.20 -18.76 -7.70
C HIS A 33 -1.04 -17.26 -7.97
N GLY A 34 -0.32 -16.53 -7.12
CA GLY A 34 -0.05 -15.11 -7.35
C GLY A 34 0.73 -14.86 -8.64
N LEU A 35 1.82 -15.62 -8.83
CA LEU A 35 2.67 -15.53 -10.02
C LEU A 35 1.90 -15.85 -11.30
N SER A 36 0.91 -16.75 -11.27
CA SER A 36 0.10 -17.10 -12.46
C SER A 36 -0.63 -15.90 -13.08
N PHE A 37 -0.92 -14.86 -12.30
CA PHE A 37 -1.49 -13.60 -12.80
C PHE A 37 -0.42 -12.59 -13.23
N LEU A 38 0.79 -12.73 -12.71
CA LEU A 38 1.87 -11.75 -12.88
C LEU A 38 2.79 -12.08 -14.06
N VAL A 39 3.14 -13.34 -14.26
CA VAL A 39 4.12 -13.75 -15.28
C VAL A 39 3.44 -14.21 -16.58
N ARG A 40 4.12 -14.04 -17.71
CA ARG A 40 3.57 -14.36 -19.05
C ARG A 40 3.28 -15.85 -19.28
N GLY A 41 3.93 -16.74 -18.53
CA GLY A 41 3.74 -18.17 -18.72
C GLY A 41 4.37 -19.01 -17.62
N PRO A 42 3.99 -20.30 -17.53
CA PRO A 42 4.38 -21.20 -16.44
C PRO A 42 5.89 -21.43 -16.36
N ALA A 43 6.61 -21.33 -17.48
CA ALA A 43 8.07 -21.45 -17.53
C ALA A 43 8.79 -20.37 -16.69
N GLN A 44 8.12 -19.24 -16.42
CA GLN A 44 8.67 -18.18 -15.57
C GLN A 44 8.45 -18.44 -14.08
N ILE A 45 7.60 -19.41 -13.69
CA ILE A 45 7.37 -19.78 -12.29
C ILE A 45 8.49 -20.74 -11.85
N THR A 46 9.64 -20.15 -11.59
CA THR A 46 10.86 -20.81 -11.12
C THR A 46 11.00 -20.72 -9.59
N PRO A 47 11.86 -21.55 -8.96
CA PRO A 47 12.17 -21.40 -7.54
C PRO A 47 12.60 -19.99 -7.17
N ALA A 48 13.39 -19.32 -8.02
CA ALA A 48 13.81 -17.94 -7.79
C ALA A 48 12.62 -16.97 -7.74
N THR A 49 11.70 -17.04 -8.71
CA THR A 49 10.51 -16.17 -8.72
C THR A 49 9.56 -16.42 -7.55
N ARG A 50 9.44 -17.68 -7.10
CA ARG A 50 8.66 -18.02 -5.88
C ARG A 50 9.27 -17.38 -4.64
N THR A 51 10.58 -17.51 -4.47
CA THR A 51 11.30 -16.86 -3.36
C THR A 51 11.16 -15.35 -3.40
N LEU A 52 11.26 -14.72 -4.58
CA LEU A 52 11.06 -13.28 -4.73
C LEU A 52 9.62 -12.87 -4.40
N ALA A 53 8.61 -13.64 -4.81
CA ALA A 53 7.22 -13.39 -4.45
C ALA A 53 7.01 -13.47 -2.93
N GLN A 54 7.63 -14.46 -2.27
CA GLN A 54 7.57 -14.59 -0.81
C GLN A 54 8.31 -13.47 -0.09
N TRP A 55 9.48 -13.04 -0.58
CA TRP A 55 10.20 -11.89 -0.04
C TRP A 55 9.39 -10.61 -0.19
N PHE A 56 8.76 -10.42 -1.34
CA PHE A 56 7.85 -9.31 -1.56
C PHE A 56 6.65 -9.37 -0.61
N GLY A 57 6.04 -10.55 -0.42
CA GLY A 57 4.99 -10.76 0.58
C GLY A 57 5.46 -10.42 2.00
N GLY A 58 6.69 -10.78 2.36
CA GLY A 58 7.29 -10.44 3.65
C GLY A 58 7.48 -8.92 3.81
N LEU A 59 7.91 -8.23 2.76
CA LEU A 59 8.00 -6.77 2.73
C LEU A 59 6.62 -6.12 2.88
N VAL A 60 5.60 -6.60 2.16
CA VAL A 60 4.22 -6.10 2.28
C VAL A 60 3.71 -6.30 3.71
N ALA A 61 3.94 -7.46 4.32
CA ALA A 61 3.55 -7.72 5.71
C ALA A 61 4.27 -6.76 6.68
N GLY A 62 5.59 -6.57 6.51
CA GLY A 62 6.37 -5.65 7.33
C GLY A 62 5.92 -4.19 7.20
N LEU A 63 5.66 -3.73 5.98
CA LEU A 63 5.16 -2.38 5.70
C LEU A 63 3.70 -2.17 6.12
N THR A 64 2.95 -3.25 6.35
CA THR A 64 1.60 -3.18 6.91
C THR A 64 1.60 -2.83 8.39
N VAL A 65 2.65 -3.21 9.14
CA VAL A 65 2.76 -2.91 10.58
C VAL A 65 2.66 -1.40 10.88
N PRO A 66 3.47 -0.50 10.28
CA PRO A 66 3.34 0.93 10.55
C PRO A 66 1.99 1.52 10.10
N LEU A 67 1.33 0.94 9.08
CA LEU A 67 -0.05 1.32 8.72
C LEU A 67 -1.04 0.96 9.82
N VAL A 68 -0.96 -0.26 10.37
CA VAL A 68 -1.79 -0.71 11.50
C VAL A 68 -1.56 0.18 12.72
N LEU A 69 -0.31 0.51 13.04
CA LEU A 69 0.01 1.42 14.14
C LEU A 69 -0.51 2.85 13.90
N SER A 70 -0.56 3.29 12.64
CA SER A 70 -1.12 4.58 12.24
C SER A 70 -2.65 4.65 12.37
N TYR A 71 -3.33 3.50 12.44
CA TYR A 71 -4.79 3.45 12.58
C TYR A 71 -5.28 4.01 13.93
N ALA A 72 -4.52 3.89 15.01
CA ALA A 72 -4.95 4.39 16.33
C ALA A 72 -5.16 5.92 16.32
N SER A 73 -6.24 6.40 16.93
CA SER A 73 -6.53 7.85 17.00
C SER A 73 -5.48 8.56 17.86
N PRO A 74 -4.99 9.76 17.48
CA PRO A 74 -4.00 10.47 18.26
C PRO A 74 -4.56 10.85 19.64
N ALA A 75 -3.76 10.66 20.69
CA ALA A 75 -4.04 11.13 22.04
C ALA A 75 -4.01 12.68 22.09
N PRO A 76 -4.58 13.32 23.11
CA PRO A 76 -4.36 14.74 23.35
C PRO A 76 -2.95 14.98 23.91
N GLY A 77 -2.38 16.16 23.65
CA GLY A 77 -1.07 16.57 24.15
C GLY A 77 0.14 15.96 23.40
N PRO A 78 1.34 15.98 24.01
CA PRO A 78 2.61 15.64 23.34
C PRO A 78 2.67 14.23 22.77
N ALA A 79 2.00 13.26 23.42
CA ALA A 79 1.91 11.90 22.91
C ALA A 79 1.14 11.83 21.57
N GLY A 80 0.13 12.68 21.41
CA GLY A 80 -0.61 12.84 20.16
C GLY A 80 0.23 13.44 19.03
N ASP A 81 1.10 14.39 19.35
CA ASP A 81 2.01 15.00 18.38
C ASP A 81 2.99 13.97 17.81
N ALA A 82 3.53 13.10 18.68
CA ALA A 82 4.37 11.99 18.25
C ALA A 82 3.61 11.01 17.33
N GLN A 83 2.36 10.69 17.65
CA GLN A 83 1.52 9.82 16.80
C GLN A 83 1.20 10.45 15.45
N ARG A 84 0.90 11.75 15.40
CA ARG A 84 0.72 12.51 14.14
C ARG A 84 2.00 12.51 13.31
N GLY A 85 3.14 12.75 13.94
CA GLY A 85 4.45 12.67 13.30
C GLY A 85 4.74 11.28 12.72
N PHE A 86 4.42 10.22 13.47
CA PHE A 86 4.56 8.84 13.02
C PHE A 86 3.68 8.50 11.82
N ARG A 87 2.41 8.94 11.82
CA ARG A 87 1.51 8.78 10.66
C ARG A 87 2.11 9.43 9.41
N ARG A 88 2.60 10.67 9.54
CA ARG A 88 3.22 11.41 8.44
C ARG A 88 4.50 10.71 7.93
N ALA A 89 5.35 10.25 8.85
CA ALA A 89 6.56 9.52 8.51
C ALA A 89 6.24 8.20 7.79
N THR A 90 5.23 7.47 8.23
CA THR A 90 4.74 6.23 7.58
C THR A 90 4.32 6.50 6.14
N TYR A 91 3.48 7.53 5.93
CA TYR A 91 3.01 7.90 4.59
C TYR A 91 4.16 8.33 3.65
N LEU A 92 5.15 9.08 4.17
CA LEU A 92 6.34 9.45 3.39
C LEU A 92 7.21 8.23 3.05
N ALA A 93 7.44 7.34 4.01
CA ALA A 93 8.25 6.14 3.81
C ALA A 93 7.65 5.20 2.75
N LEU A 94 6.31 5.12 2.69
CA LEU A 94 5.59 4.31 1.69
C LEU A 94 5.53 4.99 0.32
N ALA A 95 5.42 6.33 0.26
CA ALA A 95 5.37 7.05 -1.01
C ALA A 95 6.64 6.89 -1.86
N GLY A 96 7.82 6.81 -1.22
CA GLY A 96 9.09 6.69 -1.92
C GLY A 96 9.17 5.45 -2.85
N PRO A 97 9.03 4.23 -2.31
CA PRO A 97 8.97 3.02 -3.12
C PRO A 97 7.84 3.02 -4.15
N GLU A 98 6.67 3.59 -3.82
CA GLU A 98 5.55 3.68 -4.77
C GLU A 98 5.91 4.47 -6.03
N VAL A 99 6.59 5.62 -5.89
CA VAL A 99 7.09 6.39 -7.05
C VAL A 99 8.02 5.54 -7.91
N ALA A 100 8.97 4.82 -7.28
CA ALA A 100 9.90 3.97 -8.00
C ALA A 100 9.17 2.83 -8.74
N PHE A 101 8.22 2.18 -8.08
CA PHE A 101 7.43 1.11 -8.66
C PHE A 101 6.55 1.58 -9.82
N VAL A 102 5.91 2.75 -9.71
CA VAL A 102 5.16 3.37 -10.82
C VAL A 102 6.07 3.63 -12.01
N ALA A 103 7.25 4.21 -11.79
CA ALA A 103 8.20 4.49 -12.86
C ALA A 103 8.70 3.22 -13.56
N ILE A 104 9.03 2.18 -12.79
CA ILE A 104 9.53 0.91 -13.33
C ILE A 104 8.42 0.18 -14.10
N MET A 105 7.26 -0.04 -13.50
CA MET A 105 6.17 -0.80 -14.13
C MET A 105 5.53 -0.03 -15.28
N GLY A 106 5.20 1.24 -15.07
CA GLY A 106 4.63 2.11 -16.10
C GLY A 106 5.62 2.34 -17.24
N GLY A 107 6.91 2.52 -16.93
CA GLY A 107 7.96 2.64 -17.94
C GLY A 107 8.15 1.36 -18.76
N ALA A 108 8.12 0.18 -18.13
CA ALA A 108 8.18 -1.09 -18.82
C ALA A 108 6.96 -1.31 -19.73
N TRP A 109 5.76 -0.95 -19.25
CA TRP A 109 4.53 -1.00 -20.04
C TRP A 109 4.57 -0.07 -21.26
N LEU A 110 4.91 1.21 -21.07
CA LEU A 110 5.00 2.21 -22.15
C LEU A 110 6.00 1.83 -23.24
N LYS A 111 7.09 1.14 -22.86
CA LYS A 111 8.13 0.69 -23.80
C LYS A 111 7.82 -0.66 -24.44
N GLY A 112 6.74 -1.35 -24.04
CA GLY A 112 6.47 -2.72 -24.45
C GLY A 112 7.61 -3.69 -24.09
N ALA A 113 8.32 -3.43 -22.99
CA ALA A 113 9.52 -4.17 -22.65
C ALA A 113 9.22 -5.63 -22.28
N ASP A 114 10.07 -6.56 -22.72
CA ASP A 114 10.00 -7.95 -22.28
C ASP A 114 10.69 -8.13 -20.93
N VAL A 115 9.93 -7.91 -19.87
CA VAL A 115 10.39 -8.06 -18.48
C VAL A 115 9.81 -9.31 -17.81
N GLY A 116 9.25 -10.24 -18.60
CA GLY A 116 8.65 -11.48 -18.10
C GLY A 116 7.27 -11.36 -17.45
N MET A 117 6.79 -10.14 -17.21
CA MET A 117 5.45 -9.87 -16.67
C MET A 117 4.39 -9.70 -17.75
N THR A 118 3.13 -10.04 -17.42
CA THR A 118 1.99 -9.75 -18.29
C THR A 118 1.76 -8.25 -18.40
N GLU A 119 1.18 -7.80 -19.51
CA GLU A 119 0.86 -6.39 -19.71
C GLU A 119 -0.12 -5.89 -18.64
N THR A 120 -1.12 -6.70 -18.32
CA THR A 120 -2.10 -6.42 -17.25
C THR A 120 -1.44 -6.29 -15.88
N ALA A 121 -0.42 -7.10 -15.57
CA ALA A 121 0.29 -6.98 -14.30
C ALA A 121 1.11 -5.70 -14.22
N LEU A 122 1.78 -5.29 -15.31
CA LEU A 122 2.54 -4.04 -15.35
C LEU A 122 1.61 -2.82 -15.24
N LEU A 123 0.58 -2.75 -16.07
CA LEU A 123 -0.35 -1.62 -16.07
C LEU A 123 -1.19 -1.61 -14.78
N GLY A 124 -1.72 -2.75 -14.37
CA GLY A 124 -2.50 -2.89 -13.13
C GLY A 124 -1.69 -2.55 -11.90
N GLY A 125 -0.44 -3.01 -11.82
CA GLY A 125 0.49 -2.66 -10.75
C GLY A 125 0.81 -1.16 -10.73
N ALA A 126 1.09 -0.55 -11.88
CA ALA A 126 1.34 0.89 -11.99
C ALA A 126 0.12 1.73 -11.57
N ILE A 127 -1.09 1.37 -12.02
CA ILE A 127 -2.33 2.04 -11.64
C ILE A 127 -2.57 1.92 -10.13
N ASN A 128 -2.42 0.72 -9.56
CA ASN A 128 -2.60 0.47 -8.14
C ASN A 128 -1.65 1.32 -7.29
N MET A 129 -0.35 1.33 -7.63
CA MET A 129 0.63 2.14 -6.93
C MET A 129 0.38 3.65 -7.10
N THR A 130 -0.08 4.07 -8.29
CA THR A 130 -0.43 5.48 -8.54
C THR A 130 -1.63 5.91 -7.69
N ALA A 131 -2.66 5.07 -7.56
CA ALA A 131 -3.82 5.38 -6.72
C ALA A 131 -3.41 5.60 -5.25
N PHE A 132 -2.54 4.75 -4.74
CA PHE A 132 -1.96 4.85 -3.40
C PHE A 132 -1.05 6.07 -3.23
N LEU A 133 -0.25 6.41 -4.24
CA LEU A 133 0.59 7.60 -4.22
C LEU A 133 -0.25 8.89 -4.23
N VAL A 134 -1.34 8.92 -5.01
CA VAL A 134 -2.30 10.04 -5.03
C VAL A 134 -2.96 10.19 -3.66
N LEU A 135 -3.43 9.08 -3.07
CA LEU A 135 -4.01 9.08 -1.73
C LEU A 135 -3.04 9.66 -0.70
N ARG A 136 -1.78 9.22 -0.72
CA ARG A 136 -0.73 9.76 0.15
C ARG A 136 -0.50 11.24 -0.10
N SER A 137 -0.45 11.67 -1.35
CA SER A 137 -0.26 13.08 -1.71
C SER A 137 -1.40 13.96 -1.20
N VAL A 138 -2.64 13.46 -1.24
CA VAL A 138 -3.80 14.13 -0.64
C VAL A 138 -3.59 14.32 0.85
N PHE A 139 -3.22 13.27 1.59
CA PHE A 139 -3.05 13.38 3.05
C PHE A 139 -1.77 14.11 3.48
N LEU A 140 -0.71 14.11 2.67
CA LEU A 140 0.56 14.74 3.03
C LEU A 140 0.64 16.23 2.65
N PHE A 141 0.04 16.61 1.51
CA PHE A 141 0.26 17.94 0.93
C PHE A 141 -1.03 18.75 0.75
N TRP A 142 -2.14 18.11 0.37
CA TRP A 142 -3.39 18.84 0.09
C TRP A 142 -4.27 19.02 1.33
N LYS A 143 -4.49 17.95 2.08
CA LYS A 143 -5.36 17.90 3.25
C LYS A 143 -4.64 17.28 4.46
N PRO A 144 -3.52 17.88 4.92
CA PRO A 144 -2.75 17.37 6.06
C PRO A 144 -3.56 17.29 7.36
N HIS A 145 -4.53 18.19 7.55
CA HIS A 145 -5.43 18.17 8.70
C HIS A 145 -6.23 16.86 8.84
N LEU A 146 -6.51 16.13 7.74
CA LEU A 146 -7.22 14.84 7.80
C LEU A 146 -6.36 13.73 8.41
N LEU A 147 -5.04 13.77 8.18
CA LEU A 147 -4.10 12.83 8.78
C LEU A 147 -3.95 13.07 10.29
N GLU A 148 -4.15 14.31 10.71
CA GLU A 148 -4.05 14.77 12.09
C GLU A 148 -5.36 14.64 12.87
N GLU A 149 -6.46 14.34 12.16
CA GLU A 149 -7.81 14.27 12.70
C GLU A 149 -7.92 13.21 13.79
N ARG A 150 -8.68 13.57 14.82
CA ARG A 150 -9.04 12.72 15.94
C ARG A 150 -10.50 12.30 15.79
N ASP A 151 -10.80 11.08 16.18
CA ASP A 151 -12.19 10.64 16.29
C ASP A 151 -12.82 11.37 17.49
N ASP A 152 -13.48 12.49 17.24
CA ASP A 152 -14.34 13.08 18.25
C ASP A 152 -15.57 12.19 18.39
N LYS A 153 -15.67 11.49 19.53
CA LYS A 153 -16.94 10.90 19.93
C LYS A 153 -17.91 12.06 20.06
N LYS A 154 -18.85 12.19 19.11
CA LYS A 154 -20.11 12.88 19.40
C LYS A 154 -20.74 12.14 20.58
N THR A 155 -20.55 12.68 21.78
CA THR A 155 -21.42 12.37 22.92
C THR A 155 -22.82 12.72 22.48
N ALA A 156 -23.62 11.69 22.23
CA ALA A 156 -25.07 11.79 22.21
C ALA A 156 -25.56 12.13 23.63
#